data_AF-A0A940ZHB9-F1
#
_entry.id   AF-A0A940ZHB9-F1
#
_cell.length_a   1.000
_cell.length_b   1.000
_cell.length_c   1.000
_cell.angle_alpha   90.00
_cell.angle_beta   90.00
_cell.angle_gamma   90.00
#
_symmetry.space_group_name_H-M   'P 1'
#
loop_
_entity.id
_entity.type
_entity.pdbx_description
1 polymer ?
#
loop_
_entity_poly.entity_id
_entity_poly.type
_entity_poly.pdbx_seq_one_letter_code
_entity_poly.pdbx_strand_id
1 'polypeptide(L)'
;MREIRVAIVGVGNCASALVQGINYYAKANPADVIGLMHYDLCGYTPKDITFVAAFDVDSRKVGKPLKEAIFAPPNCTKTITLDVSGADVVVSMGNPLDGISPHMKEYPSHRTFVVSDAKPDNIVAILKERNVDILVNYLPVGSEEATRFYADCCLASGVSMINCIPVFVGSDAGWARKFEEKGIPIVGDDIKSQMGATIIHRMLAKLFADRGVKIDRTYQLNTGGNTDFLNMLNRDRLVS
;
A
#
# COMPACT_ATOMS: atom_id res chain seq x y z
N MET A 1 -21.91 -13.02 5.80
CA MET A 1 -21.53 -11.91 4.91
C MET A 1 -20.62 -12.46 3.82
N ARG A 2 -20.51 -11.78 2.67
CA ARG A 2 -19.59 -12.21 1.61
C ARG A 2 -18.15 -11.84 2.00
N GLU A 3 -17.21 -12.72 1.73
CA GLU A 3 -15.76 -12.46 1.85
C GLU A 3 -15.32 -11.32 0.91
N ILE A 4 -14.47 -10.41 1.40
CA ILE A 4 -13.77 -9.39 0.61
C ILE A 4 -12.42 -9.96 0.18
N ARG A 5 -12.28 -10.18 -1.13
CA ARG A 5 -11.11 -10.83 -1.72
C ARG A 5 -10.10 -9.78 -2.17
N VAL A 6 -9.01 -9.67 -1.43
CA VAL A 6 -8.02 -8.61 -1.60
C VAL A 6 -6.78 -9.12 -2.31
N ALA A 7 -6.27 -8.31 -3.24
CA ALA A 7 -4.95 -8.42 -3.81
C ALA A 7 -4.04 -7.29 -3.29
N ILE A 8 -2.74 -7.56 -3.12
CA ILE A 8 -1.74 -6.54 -2.77
C ILE A 8 -0.72 -6.42 -3.89
N VAL A 9 -0.38 -5.20 -4.30
CA VAL A 9 0.84 -4.92 -5.08
C VAL A 9 1.83 -4.13 -4.22
N GLY A 10 3.05 -4.65 -4.12
CA GLY A 10 4.08 -4.15 -3.21
C GLY A 10 3.94 -4.74 -1.82
N VAL A 11 4.64 -5.85 -1.53
CA VAL A 11 4.61 -6.55 -0.25
C VAL A 11 5.61 -5.93 0.73
N GLY A 12 5.52 -4.61 0.91
CA GLY A 12 6.40 -3.81 1.77
C GLY A 12 6.00 -3.79 3.25
N ASN A 13 6.51 -2.80 3.99
CA ASN A 13 6.15 -2.58 5.39
C ASN A 13 4.65 -2.31 5.60
N CYS A 14 4.01 -1.56 4.71
CA CYS A 14 2.59 -1.27 4.78
C CYS A 14 1.75 -2.55 4.59
N ALA A 15 2.08 -3.37 3.59
CA ALA A 15 1.46 -4.67 3.40
C ALA A 15 1.64 -5.58 4.62
N SER A 16 2.85 -5.60 5.19
CA SER A 16 3.13 -6.36 6.42
C SER A 16 2.28 -5.91 7.60
N ALA A 17 2.16 -4.60 7.82
CA ALA A 17 1.30 -4.05 8.87
C ALA A 17 -0.19 -4.36 8.64
N LEU A 18 -0.67 -4.28 7.39
CA LEU A 18 -2.05 -4.57 7.03
C LEU A 18 -2.40 -6.05 7.27
N VAL A 19 -1.58 -6.97 6.76
CA VAL A 19 -1.80 -8.42 6.87
C VAL A 19 -1.76 -8.86 8.34
N GLN A 20 -0.81 -8.34 9.11
CA GLN A 20 -0.74 -8.57 10.56
C GLN A 20 -1.95 -7.96 11.29
N GLY A 21 -2.32 -6.72 10.96
CA GLY A 21 -3.43 -6.00 11.58
C GLY A 21 -4.77 -6.73 11.39
N ILE A 22 -5.07 -7.19 10.18
CA ILE A 22 -6.27 -7.99 9.91
C ILE A 22 -6.31 -9.23 10.79
N ASN A 23 -5.23 -9.99 10.89
CA ASN A 23 -5.17 -11.20 11.72
C ASN A 23 -5.26 -10.89 13.22
N TYR A 24 -4.67 -9.79 13.65
CA TYR A 24 -4.71 -9.34 15.04
C TYR A 24 -6.14 -8.93 15.44
N TYR A 25 -6.79 -8.05 14.67
CA TYR A 25 -8.13 -7.56 14.96
C TYR A 25 -9.24 -8.56 14.63
N ALA A 26 -8.98 -9.55 13.78
CA ALA A 26 -9.86 -10.70 13.60
C ALA A 26 -10.03 -11.52 14.89
N LYS A 27 -9.11 -11.44 15.85
CA LYS A 27 -9.22 -12.14 17.14
C LYS A 27 -9.56 -11.19 18.29
N ALA A 28 -9.59 -9.89 18.02
CA ALA A 28 -9.84 -8.88 19.03
C ALA A 28 -11.32 -8.80 19.42
N ASN A 29 -11.53 -8.42 20.67
CA ASN A 29 -12.83 -7.95 21.14
C ASN A 29 -13.09 -6.55 20.52
N PRO A 30 -14.24 -6.31 19.87
CA PRO A 30 -14.55 -5.01 19.25
C PRO A 30 -14.38 -3.80 20.16
N ALA A 31 -14.60 -3.96 21.48
CA ALA A 31 -14.47 -2.89 22.47
C ALA A 31 -13.01 -2.42 22.68
N ASP A 32 -12.04 -3.27 22.35
CA ASP A 32 -10.60 -3.05 22.60
C ASP A 32 -9.84 -2.61 21.35
N VAL A 33 -10.57 -2.34 20.25
CA VAL A 33 -10.00 -1.99 18.94
C VAL A 33 -9.51 -0.55 18.94
N ILE A 34 -8.24 -0.37 18.65
CA ILE A 34 -7.60 0.96 18.54
C ILE A 34 -7.27 1.20 17.06
N GLY A 35 -7.61 2.39 16.56
CA GLY A 35 -7.14 2.86 15.26
C GLY A 35 -8.06 2.54 14.06
N LEU A 36 -9.14 1.80 14.27
CA LEU A 36 -10.23 1.68 13.30
C LEU A 36 -11.35 2.62 13.73
N MET A 37 -11.82 3.49 12.84
CA MET A 37 -12.98 4.36 13.12
C MET A 37 -14.24 3.52 13.39
N HIS A 38 -14.36 2.41 12.64
CA HIS A 38 -15.43 1.44 12.76
C HIS A 38 -14.81 0.05 12.72
N TYR A 39 -15.04 -0.77 13.75
CA TYR A 39 -14.65 -2.18 13.71
C TYR A 39 -15.54 -2.98 12.75
N ASP A 40 -16.83 -2.66 12.75
CA ASP A 40 -17.82 -3.16 11.81
C ASP A 40 -18.21 -2.00 10.88
N LEU A 41 -17.94 -2.17 9.59
CA LEU A 41 -18.32 -1.24 8.54
C LEU A 41 -19.34 -1.92 7.62
N CYS A 42 -20.61 -1.54 7.76
CA CYS A 42 -21.72 -2.11 6.97
C CYS A 42 -21.83 -3.65 7.08
N GLY A 43 -21.53 -4.20 8.26
CA GLY A 43 -21.52 -5.62 8.58
C GLY A 43 -20.22 -6.34 8.19
N TYR A 44 -19.23 -5.64 7.64
CA TYR A 44 -17.90 -6.18 7.35
C TYR A 44 -16.95 -5.87 8.51
N THR A 45 -16.26 -6.90 8.97
CA THR A 45 -15.24 -6.83 10.01
C THR A 45 -13.88 -7.23 9.41
N PRO A 46 -12.75 -7.05 10.13
CA PRO A 46 -11.46 -7.55 9.67
C PRO A 46 -11.45 -9.04 9.32
N LYS A 47 -12.32 -9.85 9.93
CA LYS A 47 -12.44 -11.31 9.64
C LYS A 47 -12.93 -11.60 8.23
N ASP A 48 -13.63 -10.65 7.61
CA ASP A 48 -14.22 -10.84 6.30
C ASP A 48 -13.22 -10.54 5.17
N ILE A 49 -11.98 -10.13 5.49
CA ILE A 49 -10.94 -9.79 4.52
C ILE A 49 -9.99 -10.99 4.31
N THR A 50 -9.89 -11.47 3.07
CA THR A 50 -8.99 -12.57 2.70
C THR A 50 -8.05 -12.14 1.58
N PHE A 51 -6.77 -12.49 1.71
CA PHE A 51 -5.77 -12.24 0.66
C PHE A 51 -5.74 -13.38 -0.35
N VAL A 52 -6.05 -13.06 -1.61
CA VAL A 52 -6.19 -14.06 -2.68
C VAL A 52 -5.17 -13.89 -3.81
N ALA A 53 -4.43 -12.78 -3.81
CA ALA A 53 -3.31 -12.51 -4.71
C ALA A 53 -2.32 -11.55 -4.06
N ALA A 54 -1.04 -11.65 -4.42
CA ALA A 54 -0.01 -10.70 -4.02
C ALA A 54 1.04 -10.59 -5.12
N PHE A 55 1.57 -9.39 -5.33
CA PHE A 55 2.54 -9.08 -6.35
C PHE A 55 3.72 -8.32 -5.75
N ASP A 56 4.93 -8.76 -6.04
CA ASP A 56 6.17 -8.07 -5.70
C ASP A 56 7.20 -8.33 -6.79
N VAL A 57 8.35 -7.65 -6.73
CA VAL A 57 9.46 -7.81 -7.66
C VAL A 57 10.72 -8.31 -6.96
N ASP A 58 10.74 -8.32 -5.64
CA ASP A 58 11.87 -8.75 -4.84
C ASP A 58 12.01 -10.27 -4.84
N SER A 59 13.18 -10.78 -5.22
CA SER A 59 13.55 -12.19 -5.27
C SER A 59 13.39 -12.93 -3.94
N ARG A 60 13.40 -12.21 -2.81
CA ARG A 60 13.16 -12.80 -1.48
C ARG A 60 11.68 -13.03 -1.19
N LYS A 61 10.80 -12.41 -1.98
CA LYS A 61 9.34 -12.42 -1.79
C LYS A 61 8.64 -13.19 -2.90
N VAL A 62 9.04 -12.97 -4.15
CA VAL A 62 8.48 -13.65 -5.33
C VAL A 62 8.64 -15.16 -5.18
N GLY A 63 7.55 -15.91 -5.43
CA GLY A 63 7.50 -17.35 -5.28
C GLY A 63 7.39 -17.85 -3.83
N LYS A 64 7.26 -16.95 -2.85
CA LYS A 64 7.04 -17.31 -1.43
C LYS A 64 5.58 -17.09 -1.02
N PRO A 65 5.08 -17.83 -0.02
CA PRO A 65 3.79 -17.53 0.60
C PRO A 65 3.76 -16.11 1.17
N LEU A 66 2.64 -15.41 1.02
CA LEU A 66 2.48 -14.02 1.49
C LEU A 66 2.78 -13.90 3.00
N LYS A 67 2.33 -14.87 3.80
CA LYS A 67 2.62 -14.96 5.24
C LYS A 67 4.12 -14.99 5.59
N GLU A 68 4.99 -15.42 4.68
CA GLU A 68 6.44 -15.35 4.84
C GLU A 68 7.01 -14.06 4.24
N ALA A 69 6.54 -13.69 3.05
CA ALA A 69 7.02 -12.52 2.30
C ALA A 69 6.84 -11.20 3.06
N ILE A 70 5.80 -11.06 3.88
CA ILE A 70 5.58 -9.85 4.71
C ILE A 70 6.67 -9.64 5.78
N PHE A 71 7.41 -10.68 6.15
CA PHE A 71 8.53 -10.61 7.09
C PHE A 71 9.89 -10.65 6.39
N ALA A 72 9.92 -10.88 5.07
CA ALA A 72 11.15 -10.94 4.30
C ALA A 72 11.77 -9.53 4.18
N PRO A 73 13.11 -9.41 4.26
CA PRO A 73 13.81 -8.16 4.02
C PRO A 73 13.42 -7.50 2.67
N PRO A 74 13.44 -6.16 2.56
CA PRO A 74 13.90 -5.22 3.58
C PRO A 74 12.79 -4.77 4.55
N ASN A 75 11.68 -5.52 4.66
CA ASN A 75 10.63 -5.21 5.62
C ASN A 75 11.20 -5.23 7.04
N CYS A 76 10.82 -4.22 7.83
CA CYS A 76 11.33 -3.96 9.16
C CYS A 76 10.26 -3.37 10.11
N THR A 77 8.98 -3.37 9.69
CA THR A 77 7.88 -2.93 10.55
C THR A 77 7.77 -3.80 11.81
N LYS A 78 7.17 -3.25 12.86
CA LYS A 78 6.97 -3.96 14.13
C LYS A 78 6.11 -5.21 13.90
N THR A 79 6.60 -6.36 14.35
CA THR A 79 5.77 -7.56 14.47
C THR A 79 4.79 -7.39 15.63
N ILE A 80 3.49 -7.38 15.32
CA ILE A 80 2.39 -7.35 16.30
C ILE A 80 1.72 -8.71 16.44
N THR A 81 1.80 -9.56 15.40
CA THR A 81 1.39 -10.96 15.44
C THR A 81 2.24 -11.78 14.49
N LEU A 82 2.57 -13.01 14.89
CA LEU A 82 3.18 -14.03 14.01
C LEU A 82 2.13 -14.99 13.45
N ASP A 83 0.93 -14.99 14.04
CA ASP A 83 -0.18 -15.81 13.60
C ASP A 83 -0.90 -15.09 12.45
N VAL A 84 -0.54 -15.49 11.23
CA VAL A 84 -1.00 -14.92 9.96
C VAL A 84 -1.71 -16.01 9.15
N SER A 85 -2.94 -16.32 9.56
CA SER A 85 -3.85 -17.22 8.84
C SER A 85 -4.45 -16.54 7.60
N GLY A 86 -4.78 -17.30 6.55
CA GLY A 86 -5.49 -16.78 5.38
C GLY A 86 -4.63 -15.94 4.42
N ALA A 87 -3.31 -16.06 4.52
CA ALA A 87 -2.32 -15.41 3.63
C ALA A 87 -1.36 -16.45 3.01
N ASP A 88 -1.89 -17.60 2.62
CA ASP A 88 -1.13 -18.71 2.00
C ASP A 88 -0.87 -18.50 0.51
N VAL A 89 -1.41 -17.42 -0.08
CA VAL A 89 -1.20 -17.09 -1.48
C VAL A 89 0.28 -16.89 -1.79
N VAL A 90 0.75 -17.49 -2.88
CA VAL A 90 2.12 -17.29 -3.35
C VAL A 90 2.23 -15.92 -4.02
N VAL A 91 3.27 -15.17 -3.67
CA VAL A 91 3.56 -13.86 -4.27
C VAL A 91 4.00 -14.07 -5.71
N SER A 92 3.22 -13.53 -6.64
CA SER A 92 3.49 -13.52 -8.08
C SER A 92 4.50 -12.43 -8.46
N MET A 93 5.20 -12.65 -9.57
CA MET A 93 6.14 -11.67 -10.11
C MET A 93 5.37 -10.51 -10.74
N GLY A 94 5.49 -9.33 -10.14
CA GLY A 94 4.92 -8.09 -10.67
C GLY A 94 5.72 -7.54 -11.85
N ASN A 95 5.14 -6.54 -12.54
CA ASN A 95 5.87 -5.77 -13.54
C ASN A 95 6.67 -4.65 -12.84
N PRO A 96 8.01 -4.63 -12.92
CA PRO A 96 8.83 -3.67 -12.18
C PRO A 96 8.67 -2.23 -12.66
N LEU A 97 8.62 -2.00 -13.97
CA LEU A 97 8.54 -0.66 -14.59
C LEU A 97 9.44 0.37 -13.87
N ASP A 98 8.91 1.52 -13.50
CA ASP A 98 9.58 2.57 -12.72
C ASP A 98 9.49 2.35 -11.20
N GLY A 99 9.06 1.18 -10.73
CA GLY A 99 8.85 0.85 -9.32
C GLY A 99 10.09 0.98 -8.43
N ILE A 100 11.29 0.87 -9.01
CA ILE A 100 12.56 0.81 -8.28
C ILE A 100 13.42 2.01 -8.66
N SER A 101 13.77 2.83 -7.67
CA SER A 101 14.63 3.99 -7.92
C SER A 101 16.05 3.56 -8.29
N PRO A 102 16.69 4.18 -9.31
CA PRO A 102 18.05 3.82 -9.73
C PRO A 102 19.09 3.85 -8.60
N HIS A 103 19.00 4.85 -7.71
CA HIS A 103 19.95 5.03 -6.59
C HIS A 103 19.93 3.86 -5.59
N MET A 104 18.88 3.04 -5.56
CA MET A 104 18.83 1.88 -4.66
C MET A 104 19.94 0.87 -4.95
N LYS A 105 20.51 0.87 -6.16
CA LYS A 105 21.66 0.03 -6.50
C LYS A 105 22.95 0.41 -5.74
N GLU A 106 23.00 1.63 -5.20
CA GLU A 106 24.16 2.15 -4.46
C GLU A 106 24.16 1.74 -2.98
N TYR A 107 23.09 1.09 -2.52
CA TYR A 107 22.91 0.70 -1.12
C TYR A 107 22.96 -0.83 -0.95
N PRO A 108 23.32 -1.33 0.26
CA PRO A 108 23.36 -2.75 0.53
C PRO A 108 22.03 -3.44 0.26
N SER A 109 22.08 -4.63 -0.35
CA SER A 109 20.90 -5.42 -0.76
C SER A 109 19.93 -5.75 0.39
N HIS A 110 20.39 -5.79 1.63
CA HIS A 110 19.52 -6.01 2.80
C HIS A 110 18.62 -4.81 3.15
N ARG A 111 18.87 -3.63 2.55
CA ARG A 111 18.08 -2.38 2.78
C ARG A 111 17.23 -1.97 1.57
N THR A 112 17.48 -2.59 0.42
CA THR A 112 16.90 -2.23 -0.88
C THR A 112 16.14 -3.41 -1.47
N PHE A 113 15.56 -3.22 -2.65
CA PHE A 113 14.90 -4.29 -3.39
C PHE A 113 15.91 -5.06 -4.25
N VAL A 114 15.83 -6.40 -4.22
CA VAL A 114 16.64 -7.28 -5.07
C VAL A 114 15.74 -7.87 -6.14
N VAL A 115 15.76 -7.32 -7.35
CA VAL A 115 14.86 -7.74 -8.43
C VAL A 115 15.03 -9.23 -8.75
N SER A 116 13.91 -9.94 -8.84
CA SER A 116 13.86 -11.34 -9.27
C SER A 116 14.13 -11.47 -10.77
N ASP A 117 14.84 -12.52 -11.17
CA ASP A 117 15.05 -12.89 -12.59
C ASP A 117 13.79 -13.53 -13.23
N ALA A 118 12.74 -13.76 -12.45
CA ALA A 118 11.47 -14.25 -12.94
C ALA A 118 10.83 -13.26 -13.93
N LYS A 119 10.12 -13.80 -14.93
CA LYS A 119 9.34 -12.97 -15.85
C LYS A 119 8.07 -12.47 -15.15
N PRO A 120 7.59 -11.24 -15.43
CA PRO A 120 6.31 -10.77 -14.92
C PRO A 120 5.16 -11.71 -15.24
N ASP A 121 4.35 -12.03 -14.24
CA ASP A 121 3.14 -12.84 -14.38
C ASP A 121 2.01 -12.03 -15.06
N ASN A 122 1.01 -12.73 -15.60
CA ASN A 122 -0.17 -12.09 -16.16
C ASN A 122 -1.12 -11.60 -15.05
N ILE A 123 -0.94 -10.35 -14.64
CA ILE A 123 -1.70 -9.72 -13.55
C ILE A 123 -3.21 -9.76 -13.82
N VAL A 124 -3.66 -9.40 -15.02
CA VAL A 124 -5.10 -9.37 -15.35
C VAL A 124 -5.72 -10.76 -15.26
N ALA A 125 -5.02 -11.80 -15.73
CA ALA A 125 -5.49 -13.18 -15.63
C ALA A 125 -5.62 -13.60 -14.16
N ILE A 126 -4.59 -13.34 -13.35
CA ILE A 126 -4.60 -13.68 -11.91
C ILE A 126 -5.76 -12.97 -11.19
N LEU A 127 -5.95 -11.66 -11.43
CA LEU A 127 -7.04 -10.89 -10.82
C LEU A 127 -8.42 -11.49 -11.13
N LYS A 128 -8.64 -11.91 -12.38
CA LYS A 128 -9.90 -12.57 -12.81
C LYS A 128 -10.05 -13.97 -12.23
N GLU A 129 -9.03 -14.82 -12.39
CA GLU A 129 -9.05 -16.22 -11.93
C GLU A 129 -9.26 -16.34 -10.43
N ARG A 130 -8.69 -15.40 -9.66
CA ARG A 130 -8.82 -15.37 -8.20
C ARG A 130 -10.07 -14.64 -7.72
N ASN A 131 -10.90 -14.11 -8.62
CA ASN A 131 -12.09 -13.32 -8.31
C ASN A 131 -11.77 -12.21 -7.29
N VAL A 132 -10.77 -11.39 -7.59
CA VAL A 132 -10.36 -10.29 -6.71
C VAL A 132 -11.46 -9.22 -6.70
N ASP A 133 -11.80 -8.71 -5.52
CA ASP A 133 -12.72 -7.58 -5.39
C ASP A 133 -11.95 -6.24 -5.35
N ILE A 134 -10.80 -6.20 -4.65
CA ILE A 134 -10.00 -5.00 -4.41
C ILE A 134 -8.51 -5.26 -4.59
N LEU A 135 -7.81 -4.41 -5.34
CA LEU A 135 -6.34 -4.32 -5.38
C LEU A 135 -5.86 -3.14 -4.52
N VAL A 136 -5.00 -3.41 -3.55
CA VAL A 136 -4.34 -2.39 -2.71
C VAL A 136 -2.94 -2.11 -3.25
N ASN A 137 -2.68 -0.85 -3.59
CA ASN A 137 -1.40 -0.40 -4.16
C ASN A 137 -0.47 0.20 -3.10
N TYR A 138 0.60 -0.53 -2.78
CA TYR A 138 1.71 -0.12 -1.90
C TYR A 138 3.05 -0.06 -2.63
N LEU A 139 3.05 0.32 -3.91
CA LEU A 139 4.29 0.57 -4.64
C LEU A 139 5.12 1.71 -3.99
N PRO A 140 6.42 1.81 -4.29
CA PRO A 140 7.22 2.93 -3.79
C PRO A 140 6.76 4.29 -4.34
N VAL A 141 6.93 5.36 -3.57
CA VAL A 141 6.67 6.75 -4.02
C VAL A 141 7.40 7.05 -5.33
N GLY A 142 6.71 7.73 -6.26
CA GLY A 142 7.22 8.09 -7.58
C GLY A 142 7.22 6.95 -8.60
N SER A 143 6.42 5.91 -8.39
CA SER A 143 6.23 4.79 -9.35
C SER A 143 4.98 5.06 -10.20
N GLU A 144 5.08 6.04 -11.10
CA GLU A 144 3.97 6.50 -11.93
C GLU A 144 3.55 5.48 -12.98
N GLU A 145 4.50 5.00 -13.77
CA GLU A 145 4.24 4.03 -14.84
C GLU A 145 3.70 2.73 -14.26
N ALA A 146 4.31 2.25 -13.17
CA ALA A 146 3.86 1.06 -12.46
C ALA A 146 2.44 1.24 -11.91
N THR A 147 2.15 2.35 -11.23
CA THR A 147 0.81 2.59 -10.67
C THR A 147 -0.26 2.68 -11.75
N ARG A 148 0.01 3.39 -12.85
CA ARG A 148 -0.90 3.48 -14.00
C ARG A 148 -1.10 2.12 -14.67
N PHE A 149 -0.05 1.30 -14.77
CA PHE A 149 -0.16 -0.07 -15.26
C PHE A 149 -1.09 -0.94 -14.40
N TYR A 150 -0.98 -0.88 -13.07
CA TYR A 150 -1.88 -1.62 -12.19
C TYR A 150 -3.31 -1.05 -12.20
N ALA A 151 -3.48 0.26 -12.38
CA ALA A 151 -4.80 0.87 -12.58
C ALA A 151 -5.46 0.38 -13.88
N ASP A 152 -4.71 0.30 -14.99
CA ASP A 152 -5.20 -0.32 -16.23
C ASP A 152 -5.55 -1.81 -16.03
N CYS A 153 -4.76 -2.55 -15.24
CA CYS A 153 -5.08 -3.95 -14.90
C CYS A 153 -6.40 -4.07 -14.13
N CYS A 154 -6.67 -3.17 -13.17
CA CYS A 154 -7.95 -3.06 -12.47
C CYS A 154 -9.10 -2.80 -13.45
N LEU A 155 -8.95 -1.81 -14.34
CA LEU A 155 -9.95 -1.48 -15.36
C LEU A 155 -10.22 -2.65 -16.33
N ALA A 156 -9.20 -3.46 -16.64
CA ALA A 156 -9.32 -4.62 -17.54
C ALA A 156 -9.91 -5.87 -16.85
N SER A 157 -9.80 -5.93 -15.52
CA SER A 157 -10.28 -7.07 -14.71
C SER A 157 -11.61 -6.83 -14.02
N GLY A 158 -12.06 -5.57 -13.90
CA GLY A 158 -13.26 -5.23 -13.12
C GLY A 158 -12.99 -5.10 -11.62
N VAL A 159 -11.73 -4.96 -11.23
CA VAL A 159 -11.29 -4.94 -9.83
C VAL A 159 -11.22 -3.50 -9.32
N SER A 160 -11.72 -3.26 -8.10
CA SER A 160 -11.63 -1.94 -7.45
C SER A 160 -10.19 -1.65 -7.03
N MET A 161 -9.78 -0.38 -7.00
CA MET A 161 -8.42 -0.01 -6.60
C MET A 161 -8.41 0.85 -5.33
N ILE A 162 -7.52 0.52 -4.38
CA ILE A 162 -7.12 1.43 -3.30
C ILE A 162 -5.69 1.87 -3.56
N ASN A 163 -5.52 3.13 -3.95
CA ASN A 163 -4.22 3.73 -4.23
C ASN A 163 -3.63 4.39 -2.98
N CYS A 164 -2.62 3.75 -2.37
CA CYS A 164 -2.05 4.24 -1.11
C CYS A 164 -0.85 5.16 -1.29
N ILE A 165 -0.45 5.47 -2.53
CA ILE A 165 0.77 6.23 -2.82
C ILE A 165 0.40 7.58 -3.49
N PRO A 166 1.28 8.59 -3.48
CA PRO A 166 0.99 9.93 -4.00
C PRO A 166 1.17 10.03 -5.52
N VAL A 167 0.70 9.03 -6.27
CA VAL A 167 0.57 9.08 -7.72
C VAL A 167 -0.88 9.37 -8.05
N PHE A 168 -1.14 10.40 -8.84
CA PHE A 168 -2.51 10.83 -9.13
C PHE A 168 -3.24 9.83 -10.05
N VAL A 169 -4.26 9.17 -9.49
CA VAL A 169 -5.17 8.27 -10.20
C VAL A 169 -6.60 8.57 -9.77
N GLY A 170 -6.90 8.48 -8.46
CA GLY A 170 -8.23 8.82 -7.94
C GLY A 170 -8.53 10.31 -8.00
N SER A 171 -7.50 11.15 -7.91
CA SER A 171 -7.60 12.61 -8.00
C SER A 171 -7.37 13.17 -9.41
N ASP A 172 -6.91 12.36 -10.36
CA ASP A 172 -6.82 12.74 -11.77
C ASP A 172 -8.18 12.56 -12.46
N ALA A 173 -8.71 13.64 -13.04
CA ALA A 173 -10.05 13.63 -13.63
C ALA A 173 -10.19 12.65 -14.81
N GLY A 174 -9.10 12.39 -15.54
CA GLY A 174 -9.09 11.44 -16.66
C GLY A 174 -9.17 10.00 -16.18
N TRP A 175 -8.37 9.63 -15.18
CA TRP A 175 -8.41 8.32 -14.55
C TRP A 175 -9.72 8.08 -13.80
N ALA A 176 -10.17 9.03 -12.99
CA ALA A 176 -11.44 8.93 -12.27
C ALA A 176 -12.61 8.64 -13.22
N ARG A 177 -12.67 9.33 -14.38
CA ARG A 177 -13.69 9.09 -15.40
C ARG A 177 -13.64 7.67 -15.98
N LYS A 178 -12.44 7.13 -16.27
CA LYS A 178 -12.30 5.74 -16.77
C LYS A 178 -12.85 4.71 -15.79
N PHE A 179 -12.64 4.91 -14.49
CA PHE A 179 -13.17 4.05 -13.43
C PHE A 179 -14.70 4.19 -13.33
N GLU A 180 -15.22 5.42 -13.36
CA GLU A 180 -16.65 5.71 -13.34
C GLU A 180 -17.40 5.10 -14.54
N GLU A 181 -16.89 5.26 -15.76
CA GLU A 181 -17.48 4.71 -16.99
C GLU A 181 -17.62 3.18 -16.97
N LYS A 182 -16.74 2.49 -16.23
CA LYS A 182 -16.79 1.04 -16.05
C LYS A 182 -17.55 0.60 -14.79
N GLY A 183 -18.02 1.54 -13.97
CA GLY A 183 -18.66 1.25 -12.69
C GLY A 183 -17.71 0.59 -11.68
N ILE A 184 -16.41 0.87 -11.76
CA ILE A 184 -15.38 0.28 -10.90
C ILE A 184 -14.97 1.33 -9.84
N PRO A 185 -15.10 1.03 -8.54
CA PRO A 185 -14.66 1.93 -7.49
C PRO A 185 -13.14 2.14 -7.47
N ILE A 186 -12.73 3.37 -7.18
CA ILE A 186 -11.36 3.74 -6.83
C ILE A 186 -11.35 4.60 -5.57
N VAL A 187 -10.44 4.30 -4.64
CA VAL A 187 -10.14 5.12 -3.46
C VAL A 187 -8.68 5.52 -3.51
N GLY A 188 -8.42 6.81 -3.52
CA GLY A 188 -7.08 7.36 -3.64
C GLY A 188 -7.14 8.89 -3.70
N ASP A 189 -6.01 9.58 -3.69
CA ASP A 189 -4.64 9.06 -3.65
C ASP A 189 -3.99 9.33 -2.29
N ASP A 190 -2.83 8.71 -2.03
CA ASP A 190 -2.01 8.90 -0.82
C ASP A 190 -2.71 8.58 0.52
N ILE A 191 -2.45 7.38 1.06
CA ILE A 191 -3.11 6.95 2.30
C ILE A 191 -2.67 7.80 3.50
N LYS A 192 -3.64 8.21 4.32
CA LYS A 192 -3.35 8.97 5.53
C LYS A 192 -2.85 8.08 6.66
N SER A 193 -1.82 8.54 7.34
CA SER A 193 -1.50 8.07 8.70
C SER A 193 -2.54 8.62 9.69
N GLN A 194 -2.83 7.86 10.76
CA GLN A 194 -3.71 8.33 11.83
C GLN A 194 -3.17 9.62 12.47
N MET A 195 -1.89 9.59 12.86
CA MET A 195 -1.19 10.69 13.51
C MET A 195 0.21 10.82 12.90
N GLY A 196 0.33 11.66 11.86
CA GLY A 196 1.59 12.00 11.21
C GLY A 196 2.02 13.44 11.43
N ALA A 197 3.25 13.78 11.03
CA ALA A 197 3.77 15.14 11.14
C ALA A 197 2.87 16.18 10.45
N THR A 198 2.35 15.86 9.26
CA THR A 198 1.47 16.74 8.47
C THR A 198 0.17 17.13 9.19
N ILE A 199 -0.52 16.19 9.85
CA ILE A 199 -1.78 16.52 10.56
C ILE A 199 -1.49 17.32 11.83
N ILE A 200 -0.42 17.00 12.56
CA ILE A 200 -0.01 17.74 13.76
C ILE A 200 0.34 19.19 13.38
N HIS A 201 1.19 19.37 12.36
CA HIS A 201 1.57 20.68 11.87
C HIS A 201 0.35 21.48 11.41
N ARG A 202 -0.54 20.88 10.62
CA ARG A 202 -1.78 21.52 10.16
C ARG A 202 -2.67 21.98 11.31
N MET A 203 -2.82 21.16 12.36
CA MET A 203 -3.63 21.52 13.52
C MET A 203 -3.01 22.66 14.33
N LEU A 204 -1.69 22.66 14.52
CA LEU A 204 -0.99 23.78 15.16
C LEU A 204 -1.08 25.06 14.32
N ALA A 205 -0.88 24.97 13.01
CA ALA A 205 -0.97 26.11 12.12
C ALA A 205 -2.39 26.71 12.10
N LYS A 206 -3.41 25.84 12.04
CA LYS A 206 -4.81 26.27 12.16
C LYS A 206 -5.08 26.95 13.51
N LEU A 207 -4.59 26.39 14.61
CA LEU A 207 -4.76 27.00 15.94
C LEU A 207 -4.15 28.40 16.00
N PHE A 208 -2.96 28.60 15.44
CA PHE A 208 -2.34 29.94 15.37
C PHE A 208 -3.24 30.92 14.62
N ALA A 209 -3.73 30.52 13.43
CA ALA A 209 -4.65 31.33 12.63
C ALA A 209 -5.95 31.66 13.41
N ASP A 210 -6.55 30.66 14.05
CA ASP A 210 -7.80 30.81 14.82
C ASP A 210 -7.64 31.73 16.04
N ARG A 211 -6.40 31.90 16.55
CA ARG A 211 -6.08 32.79 17.67
C ARG A 211 -5.50 34.14 17.23
N GLY A 212 -5.49 34.44 15.94
CA GLY A 212 -4.91 35.68 15.39
C GLY A 212 -3.39 35.77 15.55
N VAL A 213 -2.71 34.65 15.75
CA VAL A 213 -1.25 34.58 15.88
C VAL A 213 -0.65 34.37 14.49
N LYS A 214 0.21 35.29 14.07
CA LYS A 214 0.92 35.19 12.79
C LYS A 214 2.06 34.17 12.88
N ILE A 215 2.14 33.27 11.90
CA ILE A 215 3.28 32.37 11.71
C ILE A 215 4.29 33.06 10.79
N ASP A 216 5.45 33.46 11.31
CA ASP A 216 6.50 34.05 10.47
C ASP A 216 7.34 32.99 9.75
N ARG A 217 7.64 31.87 10.43
CA ARG A 217 8.50 30.78 9.92
C ARG A 217 8.06 29.44 10.51
N THR A 218 8.19 28.38 9.74
CA THR A 218 7.96 27.01 10.19
C THR A 218 8.88 26.06 9.43
N TYR A 219 9.32 24.99 10.09
CA TYR A 219 10.10 23.92 9.47
C TYR A 219 9.64 22.58 10.05
N GLN A 220 9.79 21.52 9.26
CA GLN A 220 9.47 20.16 9.65
C GLN A 220 10.59 19.24 9.15
N LEU A 221 11.18 18.45 10.04
CA LEU A 221 12.22 17.49 9.71
C LEU A 221 11.71 16.10 10.05
N ASN A 222 11.70 15.21 9.05
CA ASN A 222 11.28 13.83 9.19
C ASN A 222 12.47 12.92 8.99
N THR A 223 12.66 11.94 9.87
CA THR A 223 13.68 10.90 9.75
C THR A 223 13.03 9.52 9.87
N GLY A 224 13.57 8.56 9.14
CA GLY A 224 13.07 7.20 9.14
C GLY A 224 14.11 6.23 8.64
N GLY A 225 13.94 4.95 9.00
CA GLY A 225 14.94 3.89 8.76
C GLY A 225 14.41 2.73 7.92
N ASN A 226 13.41 2.97 7.08
CA ASN A 226 12.81 1.96 6.21
C ASN A 226 13.11 2.24 4.73
N THR A 227 12.76 1.28 3.85
CA THR A 227 13.02 1.40 2.42
C THR A 227 12.22 2.50 1.73
N ASP A 228 11.09 2.93 2.29
CA ASP A 228 10.32 4.05 1.77
C ASP A 228 11.04 5.39 2.00
N PHE A 229 11.56 5.62 3.22
CA PHE A 229 12.43 6.78 3.50
C PHE A 229 13.69 6.78 2.65
N LEU A 230 14.30 5.60 2.42
CA LEU A 230 15.42 5.47 1.50
C LEU A 230 15.00 5.86 0.08
N ASN A 231 13.85 5.37 -0.40
CA ASN A 231 13.30 5.69 -1.71
C ASN A 231 13.12 7.20 -1.92
N MET A 232 12.62 7.89 -0.89
CA MET A 232 12.36 9.34 -0.90
C MET A 232 13.63 10.19 -0.85
N LEU A 233 14.83 9.62 -0.65
CA LEU A 233 16.08 10.39 -0.79
C LEU A 233 16.31 10.86 -2.24
N ASN A 234 15.73 10.16 -3.22
CA ASN A 234 15.70 10.63 -4.59
C ASN A 234 14.67 11.77 -4.73
N ARG A 235 15.18 12.99 -4.86
CA ARG A 235 14.37 14.20 -5.00
C ARG A 235 13.50 14.21 -6.25
N ASP A 236 13.91 13.55 -7.33
CA ASP A 236 13.14 13.50 -8.57
C ASP A 236 11.83 12.74 -8.40
N ARG A 237 11.75 11.82 -7.42
CA ARG A 237 10.52 11.07 -7.09
C ARG A 237 9.54 11.84 -6.20
N LEU A 238 9.94 13.01 -5.70
CA LEU A 238 9.13 13.87 -4.84
C LEU A 238 8.51 15.05 -5.60
N VAL A 239 8.87 15.21 -6.88
CA VAL A 239 8.27 16.21 -7.76
C VAL A 239 7.03 15.58 -8.36
N SER A 240 5.89 15.75 -7.69
CA SER A 240 4.57 15.34 -8.17
C SER A 240 3.59 16.50 -8.21
#